data_AF-A0A9Q0X262-F1
#
_entry.id   AF-A0A9Q0X262-F1
#
_cell.length_a   1.000
_cell.length_b   1.000
_cell.length_c   1.000
_cell.angle_alpha   90.00
_cell.angle_beta   90.00
_cell.angle_gamma   90.00
#
_symmetry.space_group_name_H-M   'P 1'
#
loop_
_entity.id
_entity.type
_entity.pdbx_description
1 polymer ?
#
loop_
_entity_poly.entity_id
_entity_poly.type
_entity_poly.pdbx_seq_one_letter_code
_entity_poly.pdbx_strand_id
1 'polypeptide(L)'
;MEISPSTSQASLNLNTIRSRINELEEIYKNCEQDSFSEITSPDSDELMKDSANQLVSKVSEIVTEYSDFSFLGIEDIDAYLANLKEELDAAEAESAKISNEIELLNRTYMEDSSELESDLEWMKCSLALISAQQDREKEKEDEQMECFSSGENQSNSIYTHEENKFEILKLNSQIEESKRTLKSMQDLDSIGKWFDAIEQIQDVLSGLKVIEFDGTCIRLSLRTYIPKQDVLCLQKIEETNEPYEINHEFLIEVTDGSMEIKNVE
;
A
#
# COMPACT_ATOMS: atom_id res chain seq x y z
N MET A 1 -49.89 -33.24 43.94
CA MET A 1 -48.63 -33.17 43.19
C MET A 1 -48.83 -32.11 42.14
N GLU A 2 -48.44 -30.88 42.44
CA GLU A 2 -48.33 -29.81 41.44
C GLU A 2 -46.86 -29.50 41.28
N ILE A 3 -46.41 -29.58 40.03
CA ILE A 3 -45.02 -29.42 39.63
C ILE A 3 -44.89 -27.97 39.22
N SER A 4 -44.23 -27.15 40.04
CA SER A 4 -43.87 -25.79 39.67
C SER A 4 -42.72 -25.83 38.65
N PRO A 5 -42.77 -25.07 37.54
CA PRO A 5 -41.64 -24.96 36.64
C PRO A 5 -40.63 -23.98 37.24
N SER A 6 -39.47 -24.49 37.63
CA SER A 6 -38.31 -23.68 38.02
C SER A 6 -37.82 -22.90 36.79
N THR A 7 -38.27 -21.65 36.65
CA THR A 7 -37.69 -20.72 35.68
C THR A 7 -36.40 -20.20 36.27
N SER A 8 -35.28 -20.85 35.93
CA SER A 8 -33.95 -20.29 36.16
C SER A 8 -33.74 -19.14 35.18
N GLN A 9 -34.21 -17.94 35.52
CA GLN A 9 -33.75 -16.72 34.88
C GLN A 9 -32.27 -16.56 35.26
N ALA A 10 -31.39 -16.96 34.33
CA ALA A 10 -30.02 -16.48 34.35
C ALA A 10 -30.09 -14.96 34.23
N SER A 11 -29.81 -14.24 35.32
CA SER A 11 -29.69 -12.80 35.27
C SER A 11 -28.55 -12.46 34.31
N LEU A 12 -28.89 -11.85 33.18
CA LEU A 12 -27.92 -11.33 32.21
C LEU A 12 -27.03 -10.32 32.94
N ASN A 13 -25.79 -10.72 33.22
CA ASN A 13 -24.83 -9.88 33.91
C ASN A 13 -24.39 -8.76 32.95
N LEU A 14 -24.89 -7.54 33.17
CA LEU A 14 -24.59 -6.37 32.34
C LEU A 14 -23.08 -6.09 32.25
N ASN A 15 -22.30 -6.42 33.28
CA ASN A 15 -20.85 -6.27 33.25
C ASN A 15 -20.21 -7.27 32.28
N THR A 16 -20.75 -8.48 32.17
CA THR A 16 -20.31 -9.48 31.18
C THR A 16 -20.62 -9.02 29.76
N ILE A 17 -21.81 -8.46 29.53
CA ILE A 17 -22.19 -7.92 28.20
C ILE A 17 -21.29 -6.74 27.84
N ARG A 18 -21.06 -5.81 28.78
CA ARG A 18 -20.15 -4.67 28.59
C ARG A 18 -18.74 -5.12 28.25
N SER A 19 -18.23 -6.13 28.97
CA SER A 19 -16.90 -6.70 28.70
C SER A 19 -16.81 -7.30 27.29
N ARG A 20 -17.87 -7.97 26.82
CA ARG A 20 -17.92 -8.56 25.46
C ARG A 20 -18.00 -7.50 24.36
N ILE A 21 -18.77 -6.44 24.56
CA ILE A 21 -18.82 -5.31 23.62
C ILE A 21 -17.45 -4.64 23.51
N ASN A 22 -16.78 -4.42 24.64
CA ASN A 22 -15.44 -3.84 24.65
C ASN A 22 -14.38 -4.76 24.01
N GLU A 23 -14.47 -6.07 24.25
CA GLU A 23 -13.61 -7.07 23.58
C GLU A 23 -13.79 -7.04 22.07
N LEU A 24 -15.04 -6.94 21.59
CA LEU A 24 -15.35 -6.87 20.16
C LEU A 24 -14.87 -5.55 19.53
N GLU A 25 -14.98 -4.43 20.25
CA GLU A 25 -14.42 -3.14 19.83
C GLU A 25 -12.89 -3.16 19.76
N GLU A 26 -12.23 -3.83 20.70
CA GLU A 26 -10.77 -3.98 20.70
C GLU A 26 -10.30 -4.82 19.50
N ILE A 27 -11.00 -5.91 19.18
CA ILE A 27 -10.76 -6.71 17.98
C ILE A 27 -10.96 -5.86 16.71
N TYR A 28 -12.05 -5.10 16.64
CA TYR A 28 -12.34 -4.22 15.50
C TYR A 28 -11.22 -3.18 15.27
N LYS A 29 -10.79 -2.49 16.33
CA LYS A 29 -9.70 -1.50 16.27
C LYS A 29 -8.38 -2.12 15.83
N ASN A 30 -8.06 -3.31 16.32
CA ASN A 30 -6.84 -4.01 15.92
C ASN A 30 -6.86 -4.36 14.43
N CYS A 31 -8.00 -4.80 13.87
CA CYS A 31 -8.14 -5.07 12.44
C CYS A 31 -8.01 -3.81 11.56
N GLU A 32 -8.56 -2.67 12.00
CA GLU A 32 -8.47 -1.40 11.27
C GLU A 32 -7.03 -0.86 11.25
N GLN A 33 -6.29 -1.10 12.35
CA GLN A 33 -4.89 -0.72 12.51
C GLN A 33 -3.95 -1.62 11.70
N ASP A 34 -4.32 -2.90 11.53
CA ASP A 34 -3.63 -3.84 10.64
C ASP A 34 -3.89 -3.53 9.15
N SER A 35 -5.06 -3.02 8.78
CA SER A 35 -5.42 -2.74 7.37
C SER A 35 -4.59 -1.61 6.72
N PHE A 36 -4.12 -0.63 7.50
CA PHE A 36 -3.15 0.38 7.04
C PHE A 36 -1.69 -0.08 7.17
N SER A 37 -1.45 -1.14 7.94
CA SER A 37 -0.13 -1.74 8.21
C SER A 37 0.22 -2.85 7.22
N GLU A 38 -0.78 -3.54 6.66
CA GLU A 38 -0.64 -4.73 5.80
C GLU A 38 0.00 -4.46 4.44
N ILE A 39 -0.04 -3.20 3.95
CA ILE A 39 0.71 -2.77 2.76
C ILE A 39 2.23 -2.83 3.02
N THR A 40 2.64 -2.97 4.28
CA THR A 40 4.04 -3.08 4.74
C THR A 40 4.26 -4.32 5.62
N SER A 41 3.54 -5.41 5.34
CA SER A 41 3.89 -6.71 5.93
C SER A 41 5.20 -7.24 5.30
N PRO A 42 6.19 -7.67 6.10
CA PRO A 42 7.43 -8.25 5.56
C PRO A 42 7.19 -9.47 4.67
N ASP A 43 6.10 -10.22 4.90
CA ASP A 43 5.71 -11.37 4.05
C ASP A 43 5.17 -10.91 2.68
N SER A 44 4.54 -9.73 2.60
CA SER A 44 4.06 -9.14 1.34
C SER A 44 5.23 -8.65 0.49
N ASP A 45 6.20 -7.97 1.11
CA ASP A 45 7.43 -7.54 0.44
C ASP A 45 8.25 -8.73 -0.07
N GLU A 46 8.31 -9.83 0.70
CA GLU A 46 8.97 -11.07 0.29
C GLU A 46 8.27 -11.74 -0.90
N LEU A 47 6.94 -11.83 -0.88
CA LEU A 47 6.14 -12.36 -1.99
C LEU A 47 6.25 -11.51 -3.27
N MET A 48 6.26 -10.19 -3.14
CA MET A 48 6.44 -9.28 -4.27
C MET A 48 7.85 -9.41 -4.86
N LYS A 49 8.86 -9.54 -4.00
CA LYS A 49 10.24 -9.76 -4.41
C LYS A 49 10.43 -11.11 -5.08
N ASP A 50 9.82 -12.18 -4.55
CA ASP A 50 9.86 -13.52 -5.16
C ASP A 50 9.15 -13.55 -6.52
N SER A 51 8.03 -12.85 -6.65
CA SER A 51 7.31 -12.72 -7.92
C SER A 51 8.14 -11.94 -8.96
N ALA A 52 8.79 -10.85 -8.53
CA ALA A 52 9.71 -10.10 -9.37
C ALA A 52 10.90 -10.96 -9.80
N ASN A 53 11.47 -11.75 -8.88
CA ASN A 53 12.58 -12.66 -9.18
C ASN A 53 12.18 -13.77 -10.15
N GLN A 54 10.97 -14.34 -10.02
CA GLN A 54 10.46 -15.33 -10.98
C GLN A 54 10.30 -14.72 -12.37
N LEU A 55 9.76 -13.51 -12.47
CA LEU A 55 9.62 -12.81 -13.74
C LEU A 55 10.99 -12.57 -14.38
N VAL A 56 11.96 -12.03 -13.62
CA VAL A 56 13.34 -11.81 -14.09
C VAL A 56 13.98 -13.11 -14.55
N SER A 57 13.79 -14.20 -13.78
CA SER A 57 14.33 -15.51 -14.14
C SER A 57 13.71 -16.04 -15.43
N LYS A 58 12.39 -15.91 -15.60
CA LYS A 58 11.69 -16.36 -16.81
C LYS A 58 12.05 -15.55 -18.04
N VAL A 59 12.15 -14.23 -17.91
CA VAL A 59 12.61 -13.35 -18.98
C VAL A 59 14.05 -13.68 -19.35
N SER A 60 14.93 -13.90 -18.36
CA SER A 60 16.33 -14.29 -18.62
C SER A 60 16.43 -15.64 -19.34
N GLU A 61 15.63 -16.63 -18.91
CA GLU A 61 15.53 -17.95 -19.56
C GLU A 61 15.16 -17.79 -21.04
N ILE A 62 14.09 -17.04 -21.35
CA ILE A 62 13.66 -16.73 -22.73
C ILE A 62 14.76 -16.00 -23.51
N VAL A 63 15.44 -15.02 -22.91
CA VAL A 63 16.52 -14.30 -23.62
C VAL A 63 17.70 -15.23 -23.93
N THR A 64 18.04 -16.14 -23.02
CA THR A 64 19.16 -17.07 -23.18
C THR A 64 18.86 -18.24 -24.12
N GLU A 65 17.67 -18.82 -24.07
CA GLU A 65 17.24 -19.93 -24.93
C GLU A 65 17.19 -19.52 -26.41
N TYR A 66 17.02 -18.22 -26.67
CA TYR A 66 16.74 -17.72 -28.01
C TYR A 66 17.76 -16.70 -28.53
N SER A 67 18.94 -16.58 -27.91
CA SER A 67 20.04 -15.70 -28.36
C SER A 67 20.63 -16.08 -29.75
N ASP A 68 20.18 -17.16 -30.38
CA ASP A 68 20.59 -17.61 -31.72
C ASP A 68 19.41 -17.60 -32.70
N PHE A 69 18.96 -16.39 -33.08
CA PHE A 69 17.90 -16.18 -34.08
C PHE A 69 18.32 -16.54 -35.52
N SER A 70 19.51 -17.10 -35.74
CA SER A 70 20.02 -17.43 -37.07
C SER A 70 19.30 -18.61 -37.75
N PHE A 71 18.39 -19.31 -37.04
CA PHE A 71 17.76 -20.55 -37.52
C PHE A 71 16.24 -20.44 -37.81
N LEU A 72 15.54 -19.39 -37.36
CA LEU A 72 14.09 -19.26 -37.54
C LEU A 72 13.76 -18.42 -38.78
N GLY A 73 12.95 -18.97 -39.69
CA GLY A 73 12.45 -18.23 -40.85
C GLY A 73 11.53 -17.08 -40.42
N ILE A 74 11.45 -16.02 -41.24
CA ILE A 74 10.61 -14.83 -40.97
C ILE A 74 9.15 -15.21 -40.63
N GLU A 75 8.62 -16.26 -41.28
CA GLU A 75 7.27 -16.79 -41.03
C GLU A 75 7.07 -17.37 -39.61
N ASP A 76 8.11 -17.93 -38.98
CA ASP A 76 8.04 -18.50 -37.63
C ASP A 76 8.08 -17.40 -36.54
N ILE A 77 8.68 -16.25 -36.85
CA ILE A 77 8.76 -15.09 -35.94
C ILE A 77 7.39 -14.41 -35.83
N ASP A 78 6.67 -14.26 -36.94
CA ASP A 78 5.32 -13.66 -36.94
C ASP A 78 4.31 -14.50 -36.16
N ALA A 79 4.37 -15.83 -36.32
CA ALA A 79 3.53 -16.76 -35.55
C ALA A 79 3.85 -16.70 -34.05
N TYR A 80 5.12 -16.55 -33.69
CA TYR A 80 5.55 -16.42 -32.30
C TYR A 80 5.12 -15.09 -31.67
N LEU A 81 5.26 -13.96 -32.40
CA LEU A 81 4.76 -12.66 -31.96
C LEU A 81 3.24 -12.66 -31.75
N ALA A 82 2.50 -13.36 -32.61
CA ALA A 82 1.07 -13.53 -32.45
C ALA A 82 0.73 -14.30 -31.16
N ASN A 83 1.47 -15.37 -30.84
CA ASN A 83 1.27 -16.14 -29.61
C ASN A 83 1.62 -15.33 -28.35
N LEU A 84 2.75 -14.60 -28.35
CA LEU A 84 3.12 -13.72 -27.23
C LEU A 84 2.08 -12.62 -27.01
N LYS A 85 1.52 -12.08 -28.09
CA LYS A 85 0.45 -11.10 -27.99
C LYS A 85 -0.81 -11.70 -27.38
N GLU A 86 -1.19 -12.91 -27.76
CA GLU A 86 -2.33 -13.62 -27.17
C GLU A 86 -2.11 -13.91 -25.68
N GLU A 87 -0.92 -14.34 -25.28
CA GLU A 87 -0.56 -14.55 -23.87
C GLU A 87 -0.58 -13.24 -23.07
N LEU A 88 -0.12 -12.13 -23.66
CA LEU A 88 -0.19 -10.81 -23.04
C LEU A 88 -1.64 -10.33 -22.87
N ASP A 89 -2.47 -10.46 -23.91
CA ASP A 89 -3.88 -10.10 -23.88
C ASP A 89 -4.64 -10.93 -22.82
N ALA A 90 -4.30 -12.22 -22.68
CA ALA A 90 -4.86 -13.10 -21.66
C ALA A 90 -4.42 -12.70 -20.23
N ALA A 91 -3.14 -12.39 -20.04
CA ALA A 91 -2.62 -11.93 -18.76
C ALA A 91 -3.21 -10.57 -18.34
N GLU A 92 -3.41 -9.65 -19.28
CA GLU A 92 -4.07 -8.36 -19.03
C GLU A 92 -5.54 -8.55 -18.65
N ALA A 93 -6.26 -9.45 -19.32
CA ALA A 93 -7.64 -9.79 -18.97
C ALA A 93 -7.76 -10.43 -17.58
N GLU A 94 -6.83 -11.31 -17.19
CA GLU A 94 -6.78 -11.90 -15.85
C GLU A 94 -6.44 -10.84 -14.79
N SER A 95 -5.46 -9.96 -15.07
CA SER A 95 -5.09 -8.85 -14.20
C SER A 95 -6.28 -7.91 -13.95
N ALA A 96 -7.03 -7.56 -15.00
CA ALA A 96 -8.25 -6.76 -14.87
C ALA A 96 -9.31 -7.47 -14.02
N LYS A 97 -9.46 -8.79 -14.16
CA LYS A 97 -10.38 -9.59 -13.34
C LYS A 97 -9.98 -9.58 -11.86
N ILE A 98 -8.71 -9.82 -11.56
CA ILE A 98 -8.18 -9.79 -10.19
C ILE A 98 -8.37 -8.39 -9.58
N SER A 99 -8.08 -7.33 -10.35
CA SER A 99 -8.29 -5.96 -9.90
C SER A 99 -9.74 -5.67 -9.53
N ASN A 100 -10.69 -6.13 -10.35
CA ASN A 100 -12.12 -5.99 -10.06
C ASN A 100 -12.55 -6.79 -8.81
N GLU A 101 -11.98 -7.98 -8.58
CA GLU A 101 -12.26 -8.79 -7.40
C GLU A 101 -11.73 -8.15 -6.12
N ILE A 102 -10.54 -7.56 -6.16
CA ILE A 102 -9.96 -6.78 -5.06
C ILE A 102 -10.84 -5.56 -4.74
N GLU A 103 -11.27 -4.82 -5.76
CA GLU A 103 -12.17 -3.67 -5.56
C GLU A 103 -13.49 -4.10 -4.92
N LEU A 104 -14.08 -5.20 -5.39
CA LEU A 104 -15.31 -5.74 -4.84
C LEU A 104 -15.15 -6.18 -3.38
N LEU A 105 -14.04 -6.87 -3.06
CA LEU A 105 -13.74 -7.31 -1.71
C LEU A 105 -13.54 -6.13 -0.78
N ASN A 106 -12.76 -5.12 -1.20
CA ASN A 106 -12.51 -3.91 -0.42
C ASN A 106 -13.80 -3.13 -0.15
N ARG A 107 -14.65 -2.96 -1.18
CA ARG A 107 -15.96 -2.32 -1.02
C ARG A 107 -16.83 -3.06 0.01
N THR A 108 -16.91 -4.38 -0.11
CA THR A 108 -17.71 -5.22 0.81
C THR A 108 -17.17 -5.13 2.23
N TYR A 109 -15.84 -5.21 2.40
CA TYR A 109 -15.19 -5.04 3.70
C TYR A 109 -15.51 -3.69 4.34
N MET A 110 -15.45 -2.59 3.58
CA MET A 110 -15.78 -1.26 4.09
C MET A 110 -17.26 -1.13 4.47
N GLU A 111 -18.16 -1.70 3.68
CA GLU A 111 -19.60 -1.74 3.98
C GLU A 111 -19.89 -2.52 5.28
N ASP A 112 -19.37 -3.76 5.38
CA ASP A 112 -19.55 -4.63 6.55
C ASP A 112 -18.90 -4.03 7.82
N SER A 113 -17.73 -3.41 7.68
CA SER A 113 -17.02 -2.73 8.76
C SER A 113 -17.82 -1.55 9.31
N SER A 114 -18.40 -0.74 8.41
CA SER A 114 -19.24 0.39 8.81
C SER A 114 -20.55 -0.06 9.48
N GLU A 115 -21.15 -1.15 9.00
CA GLU A 115 -22.33 -1.75 9.64
C GLU A 115 -22.00 -2.24 11.05
N LEU A 116 -20.88 -2.96 11.22
CA LEU A 116 -20.41 -3.44 12.51
C LEU A 116 -20.12 -2.30 13.50
N GLU A 117 -19.50 -1.20 13.04
CA GLU A 117 -19.25 -0.01 13.87
C GLU A 117 -20.57 0.61 14.35
N SER A 118 -21.55 0.77 13.46
CA SER A 118 -22.87 1.28 13.79
C SER A 118 -23.59 0.39 14.81
N ASP A 119 -23.53 -0.93 14.64
CA ASP A 119 -24.13 -1.89 15.57
C ASP A 119 -23.46 -1.85 16.95
N LEU A 120 -22.13 -1.76 17.01
CA LEU A 120 -21.39 -1.62 18.26
C LEU A 120 -21.79 -0.33 19.00
N GLU A 121 -21.90 0.79 18.30
CA GLU A 121 -22.32 2.06 18.89
C GLU A 121 -23.77 2.00 19.39
N TRP A 122 -24.67 1.38 18.61
CA TRP A 122 -26.04 1.14 19.02
C TRP A 122 -26.13 0.28 20.28
N MET A 123 -25.33 -0.80 20.37
CA MET A 123 -25.27 -1.67 21.54
C MET A 123 -24.76 -0.92 22.77
N LYS A 124 -23.73 -0.07 22.63
CA LYS A 124 -23.21 0.77 23.71
C LYS A 124 -24.25 1.76 24.22
N CYS A 125 -24.91 2.47 23.33
CA CYS A 125 -25.99 3.41 23.67
C CYS A 125 -27.14 2.70 24.41
N SER A 126 -27.55 1.54 23.91
CA SER A 126 -28.59 0.72 24.54
C SER A 126 -28.19 0.26 25.94
N LEU A 127 -26.93 -0.17 26.13
CA LEU A 127 -26.41 -0.58 27.43
C LEU A 127 -26.32 0.60 28.41
N ALA A 128 -25.94 1.80 27.93
CA ALA A 128 -25.91 3.01 28.73
C ALA A 128 -27.31 3.41 29.20
N LEU A 129 -28.33 3.31 28.33
CA LEU A 129 -29.73 3.54 28.67
C LEU A 129 -30.23 2.55 29.73
N ILE A 130 -29.93 1.26 29.59
CA ILE A 130 -30.30 0.23 30.57
C ILE A 130 -29.62 0.49 31.92
N SER A 131 -28.34 0.85 31.90
CA SER A 131 -27.57 1.18 33.12
C SER A 131 -28.19 2.39 33.84
N ALA A 132 -28.47 3.47 33.11
CA ALA A 132 -29.11 4.67 33.67
C ALA A 132 -30.53 4.41 34.21
N GLN A 133 -31.28 3.49 33.60
CA GLN A 133 -32.59 3.07 34.10
C GLN A 133 -32.47 2.29 35.41
N GLN A 134 -31.49 1.39 35.52
CA GLN A 134 -31.23 0.61 36.74
C GLN A 134 -30.76 1.50 37.90
N ASP A 135 -29.97 2.54 37.62
CA ASP A 135 -29.52 3.49 38.62
C ASP A 135 -30.69 4.38 39.12
N ARG A 136 -31.58 4.83 38.23
CA ARG A 136 -32.81 5.54 38.61
C ARG A 136 -33.82 4.70 39.40
N GLU A 137 -33.85 3.38 39.18
CA GLU A 137 -34.70 2.47 39.96
C GLU A 137 -34.17 2.26 41.38
N LYS A 138 -32.84 2.25 41.56
CA LYS A 138 -32.20 2.23 42.89
C LYS A 138 -32.36 3.55 43.64
N GLU A 139 -32.25 4.69 42.95
CA GLU A 139 -32.49 6.02 43.53
C GLU A 139 -33.93 6.17 44.05
N LYS A 140 -34.92 5.55 43.40
CA LYS A 140 -36.32 5.54 43.89
C LYS A 140 -36.56 4.66 45.13
N GLU A 141 -35.68 3.70 45.41
CA GLU A 141 -35.68 2.96 46.69
C GLU A 141 -34.95 3.75 47.80
N ASP A 142 -33.92 4.54 47.45
CA ASP A 142 -33.13 5.34 48.40
C ASP A 142 -33.73 6.73 48.72
N GLU A 143 -34.60 7.29 47.86
CA GLU A 143 -35.26 8.60 48.06
C GLU A 143 -36.23 8.66 49.26
N GLN A 144 -36.50 7.54 49.94
CA GLN A 144 -37.22 7.56 51.22
C GLN A 144 -36.33 7.88 52.43
N MET A 145 -35.00 7.90 52.32
CA MET A 145 -34.15 7.86 53.51
C MET A 145 -33.20 9.03 53.75
N GLU A 146 -33.03 10.05 52.91
CA GLU A 146 -32.07 11.11 53.28
C GLU A 146 -32.40 12.51 52.75
N CYS A 147 -33.07 13.27 53.62
CA CYS A 147 -33.09 14.73 53.59
C CYS A 147 -32.01 15.27 54.55
N PHE A 148 -31.41 16.40 54.17
CA PHE A 148 -30.51 17.31 54.92
C PHE A 148 -28.98 17.04 54.87
N SER A 149 -28.25 17.82 54.06
CA SER A 149 -27.65 19.10 54.48
C SER A 149 -26.32 19.41 53.76
N SER A 150 -26.35 20.52 53.00
CA SER A 150 -25.38 21.64 52.96
C SER A 150 -23.86 21.39 52.93
N GLY A 151 -23.19 22.08 51.99
CA GLY A 151 -21.91 22.73 52.28
C GLY A 151 -20.97 22.92 51.09
N GLU A 152 -21.07 24.06 50.42
CA GLU A 152 -20.15 24.54 49.39
C GLU A 152 -18.70 24.74 49.90
N ASN A 153 -17.73 24.52 49.00
CA ASN A 153 -16.60 25.44 48.68
C ASN A 153 -15.29 24.70 48.36
N GLN A 154 -15.05 24.38 47.08
CA GLN A 154 -13.71 24.18 46.52
C GLN A 154 -13.65 24.65 45.05
N SER A 155 -13.82 25.94 44.81
CA SER A 155 -13.90 26.53 43.45
C SER A 155 -12.60 27.17 42.94
N ASN A 156 -11.44 26.88 43.55
CA ASN A 156 -10.15 27.48 43.12
C ASN A 156 -9.08 26.46 42.67
N SER A 157 -9.38 25.16 42.61
CA SER A 157 -8.44 24.13 42.11
C SER A 157 -8.78 23.60 40.71
N ILE A 158 -9.98 23.88 40.21
CA ILE A 158 -10.51 23.31 38.96
C ILE A 158 -9.98 24.07 37.73
N TYR A 159 -9.87 25.39 37.82
CA TYR A 159 -9.44 26.25 36.71
C TYR A 159 -8.02 25.94 36.19
N THR A 160 -7.06 25.67 37.08
CA THR A 160 -5.68 25.33 36.69
C THR A 160 -5.53 23.91 36.15
N HIS A 161 -6.45 22.99 36.52
CA HIS A 161 -6.43 21.62 36.00
C HIS A 161 -7.02 21.56 34.57
N GLU A 162 -8.04 22.37 34.28
CA GLU A 162 -8.70 22.39 32.97
C GLU A 162 -7.84 23.06 31.88
N GLU A 163 -7.11 24.13 32.20
CA GLU A 163 -6.15 24.76 31.27
C GLU A 163 -5.03 23.79 30.87
N ASN A 164 -4.43 23.09 31.84
CA ASN A 164 -3.41 22.08 31.58
C ASN A 164 -3.96 20.91 30.72
N LYS A 165 -5.21 20.50 30.94
CA LYS A 165 -5.85 19.43 30.15
C LYS A 165 -6.04 19.87 28.69
N PHE A 166 -6.46 21.11 28.45
CA PHE A 166 -6.61 21.64 27.10
C PHE A 166 -5.26 21.76 26.37
N GLU A 167 -4.22 22.21 27.08
CA GLU A 167 -2.87 22.31 26.52
C GLU A 167 -2.29 20.93 26.14
N ILE A 168 -2.52 19.91 26.98
CA ILE A 168 -2.15 18.52 26.67
C ILE A 168 -2.88 18.01 25.41
N LEU A 169 -4.18 18.26 25.29
CA LEU A 169 -4.95 17.85 24.10
C LEU A 169 -4.46 18.54 22.82
N LYS A 170 -4.12 19.84 22.92
CA LYS A 170 -3.55 20.60 21.81
C LYS A 170 -2.19 20.06 21.39
N LEU A 171 -1.31 19.76 22.34
CA LEU A 171 0.01 19.18 22.08
C LEU A 171 -0.11 17.79 21.44
N ASN A 172 -1.01 16.93 21.94
CA ASN A 172 -1.28 15.63 21.34
C ASN A 172 -1.79 15.75 19.90
N SER A 173 -2.70 16.69 19.63
CA SER A 173 -3.16 16.96 18.27
C SER A 173 -2.02 17.38 17.34
N GLN A 174 -1.08 18.21 17.82
CA GLN A 174 0.08 18.63 17.04
C GLN A 174 1.07 17.48 16.81
N ILE A 175 1.23 16.59 17.78
CA ILE A 175 2.07 15.39 17.64
C ILE A 175 1.48 14.45 16.59
N GLU A 176 0.16 14.21 16.62
CA GLU A 176 -0.50 13.36 15.63
C GLU A 176 -0.47 13.98 14.22
N GLU A 177 -0.57 15.30 14.10
CA GLU A 177 -0.34 15.99 12.83
C GLU A 177 1.09 15.81 12.34
N SER A 178 2.09 16.05 13.20
CA SER A 178 3.51 15.85 12.85
C SER A 178 3.82 14.41 12.47
N LYS A 179 3.20 13.43 13.12
CA LYS A 179 3.36 12.00 12.82
C LYS A 179 2.80 11.67 11.43
N ARG A 180 1.62 12.20 11.08
CA ARG A 180 1.05 12.07 9.74
C ARG A 180 1.95 12.70 8.67
N THR A 181 2.46 13.91 8.90
CA THR A 181 3.39 14.56 7.97
C THR A 181 4.66 13.74 7.78
N LEU A 182 5.25 13.22 8.86
CA LEU A 182 6.43 12.38 8.78
C LEU A 182 6.19 11.12 7.96
N LYS A 183 5.04 10.46 8.16
CA LYS A 183 4.64 9.28 7.39
C LYS A 183 4.50 9.61 5.90
N SER A 184 3.80 10.69 5.55
CA SER A 184 3.68 11.13 4.15
C SER A 184 5.05 11.42 3.51
N MET A 185 6.00 12.00 4.26
CA MET A 185 7.36 12.21 3.75
C MET A 185 8.12 10.91 3.51
N GLN A 186 7.94 9.90 4.37
CA GLN A 186 8.53 8.56 4.18
C GLN A 186 7.92 7.83 2.99
N ASP A 187 6.62 7.99 2.76
CA ASP A 187 5.94 7.39 1.61
C ASP A 187 6.43 8.03 0.31
N LEU A 188 6.62 9.36 0.28
CA LEU A 188 7.23 10.06 -0.86
C LEU A 188 8.69 9.64 -1.12
N ASP A 189 9.49 9.42 -0.07
CA ASP A 189 10.86 8.91 -0.19
C ASP A 189 10.89 7.49 -0.81
N SER A 190 9.94 6.65 -0.41
CA SER A 190 9.76 5.31 -0.98
C SER A 190 9.39 5.36 -2.46
N ILE A 191 8.48 6.27 -2.84
CA ILE A 191 8.12 6.51 -4.25
C ILE A 191 9.33 7.00 -5.05
N GLY A 192 10.14 7.91 -4.49
CA GLY A 192 11.37 8.38 -5.12
C GLY A 192 12.34 7.23 -5.45
N LYS A 193 12.59 6.35 -4.47
CA LYS A 193 13.43 5.15 -4.67
C LYS A 193 12.89 4.20 -5.73
N TRP A 194 11.56 4.09 -5.86
CA TRP A 194 10.94 3.28 -6.91
C TRP A 194 11.17 3.88 -8.30
N PHE A 195 11.08 5.20 -8.44
CA PHE A 195 11.45 5.88 -9.69
C PHE A 195 12.93 5.72 -10.03
N ASP A 196 13.83 5.84 -9.05
CA ASP A 196 15.28 5.61 -9.26
C ASP A 196 15.56 4.18 -9.72
N ALA A 197 14.80 3.19 -9.24
CA ALA A 197 14.94 1.80 -9.66
C ALA A 197 14.40 1.57 -11.09
N ILE A 198 13.28 2.19 -11.44
CA ILE A 198 12.73 2.15 -12.81
C ILE A 198 13.68 2.81 -13.79
N GLU A 199 14.24 3.96 -13.45
CA GLU A 199 15.22 4.66 -14.29
C GLU A 199 16.42 3.76 -14.59
N GLN A 200 16.95 3.06 -13.57
CA GLN A 200 18.03 2.09 -13.76
C GLN A 200 17.63 0.91 -14.66
N ILE A 201 16.42 0.37 -14.52
CA ILE A 201 15.92 -0.70 -15.39
C ILE A 201 15.78 -0.20 -16.84
N GLN A 202 15.24 1.00 -17.00
CA GLN A 202 15.03 1.60 -18.32
C GLN A 202 16.36 1.93 -19.01
N ASP A 203 17.37 2.39 -18.28
CA ASP A 203 18.74 2.57 -18.77
C ASP A 203 19.33 1.25 -19.29
N VAL A 204 19.14 0.15 -18.55
CA VAL A 204 19.65 -1.18 -18.96
C VAL A 204 18.91 -1.72 -20.19
N LEU A 205 17.59 -1.54 -20.27
CA LEU A 205 16.78 -2.06 -21.37
C LEU A 205 16.90 -1.24 -22.66
N SER A 206 16.94 0.08 -22.55
CA SER A 206 17.04 0.97 -23.72
C SER A 206 18.47 1.03 -24.26
N GLY A 207 19.46 0.75 -23.41
CA GLY A 207 20.86 1.05 -23.68
C GLY A 207 21.15 2.55 -23.79
N LEU A 208 20.14 3.42 -23.66
CA LEU A 208 20.24 4.87 -23.82
C LEU A 208 20.33 5.54 -22.46
N LYS A 209 21.42 6.26 -22.22
CA LYS A 209 21.70 6.93 -20.95
C LYS A 209 22.01 8.40 -21.15
N VAL A 210 21.44 9.27 -20.32
CA VAL A 210 21.87 10.67 -20.23
C VAL A 210 23.20 10.71 -19.48
N ILE A 211 24.25 11.23 -20.13
CA ILE A 211 25.60 11.32 -19.54
C ILE A 211 25.96 12.74 -19.10
N GLU A 212 25.31 13.76 -19.67
CA GLU A 212 25.50 15.16 -19.26
C GLU A 212 24.29 16.02 -19.63
N PHE A 213 23.97 16.99 -18.79
CA PHE A 213 22.96 18.02 -19.08
C PHE A 213 23.42 19.38 -18.56
N ASP A 214 23.55 20.37 -19.45
CA ASP A 214 24.02 21.73 -19.11
C ASP A 214 22.91 22.80 -19.16
N GLY A 215 21.66 22.38 -19.37
CA GLY A 215 20.49 23.25 -19.51
C GLY A 215 20.16 23.64 -20.96
N THR A 216 21.16 23.63 -21.86
CA THR A 216 20.99 23.91 -23.29
C THR A 216 21.25 22.71 -24.18
N CYS A 217 21.99 21.73 -23.66
CA CYS A 217 22.35 20.51 -24.37
C CYS A 217 22.13 19.29 -23.46
N ILE A 218 21.56 18.23 -24.02
CA ILE A 218 21.47 16.90 -23.41
C ILE A 218 22.42 15.99 -24.18
N ARG A 219 23.41 15.43 -23.48
CA ARG A 219 24.36 14.47 -24.05
C ARG A 219 23.94 13.06 -23.65
N LEU A 220 23.80 12.19 -24.64
CA LEU A 220 23.28 10.83 -24.50
C LEU A 220 24.32 9.81 -24.97
N SER A 221 24.37 8.66 -24.32
CA SER A 221 25.13 7.48 -24.74
C SER A 221 24.17 6.33 -25.03
N LEU A 222 24.20 5.75 -26.23
CA LEU A 222 23.41 4.58 -26.62
C LEU A 222 24.34 3.37 -26.80
N ARG A 223 24.14 2.35 -25.99
CA ARG A 223 24.79 1.05 -26.09
C ARG A 223 24.03 0.16 -27.08
N THR A 224 24.69 -0.25 -28.15
CA THR A 224 24.17 -1.21 -29.15
C THR A 224 25.09 -2.41 -29.26
N TYR A 225 24.56 -3.52 -29.77
CA TYR A 225 25.32 -4.75 -29.99
C TYR A 225 25.41 -5.01 -31.49
N ILE A 226 26.62 -5.27 -31.99
CA ILE A 226 26.83 -5.66 -33.39
C ILE A 226 26.51 -7.16 -33.51
N PRO A 227 25.59 -7.54 -34.42
CA PRO A 227 25.42 -8.94 -34.78
C PRO A 227 26.74 -9.50 -35.34
N LYS A 228 27.13 -10.71 -34.93
CA LYS A 228 28.40 -11.37 -35.32
C LYS A 228 28.67 -11.41 -36.82
N GLN A 229 27.63 -11.27 -37.65
CA GLN A 229 27.70 -11.29 -39.11
C GLN A 229 28.31 -10.01 -39.73
N ASP A 230 28.16 -8.85 -39.09
CA ASP A 230 28.74 -7.59 -39.58
C ASP A 230 30.22 -7.40 -39.17
N VAL A 231 30.67 -8.13 -38.14
CA VAL A 231 32.07 -8.15 -37.69
C VAL A 231 33.01 -8.75 -38.74
N LEU A 232 32.49 -9.61 -39.63
CA LEU A 232 33.27 -10.17 -40.75
C LEU A 232 33.71 -9.10 -41.77
N CYS A 233 33.06 -7.92 -41.82
CA CYS A 233 33.51 -6.79 -42.64
C CYS A 233 34.60 -5.94 -41.97
N LEU A 234 34.75 -6.00 -40.64
CA LEU A 234 35.67 -5.19 -39.85
C LEU A 234 36.85 -6.03 -39.31
N GLN A 235 37.66 -6.55 -40.24
CA GLN A 235 39.00 -7.14 -40.02
C GLN A 235 39.11 -8.37 -39.08
N LYS A 236 39.93 -9.32 -39.55
CA LYS A 236 40.44 -10.52 -38.86
C LYS A 236 40.76 -10.27 -37.37
N ILE A 237 39.87 -10.65 -36.46
CA ILE A 237 40.16 -10.73 -35.03
C ILE A 237 39.61 -12.06 -34.50
N GLU A 238 40.38 -12.69 -33.61
CA GLU A 238 40.13 -13.98 -32.97
C GLU A 238 38.73 -14.07 -32.36
N GLU A 239 38.09 -15.23 -32.58
CA GLU A 239 36.81 -15.63 -32.00
C GLU A 239 36.85 -15.50 -30.48
N THR A 240 36.35 -14.38 -29.98
CA THR A 240 35.96 -14.19 -28.59
C THR A 240 34.44 -14.29 -28.54
N ASN A 241 33.92 -15.05 -27.57
CA ASN A 241 32.50 -15.42 -27.47
C ASN A 241 31.58 -14.28 -27.02
N GLU A 242 32.10 -13.08 -26.82
CA GLU A 242 31.34 -11.91 -26.34
C GLU A 242 30.78 -11.10 -27.52
N PRO A 243 29.50 -10.68 -27.47
CA PRO A 243 28.93 -9.79 -28.48
C PRO A 243 29.67 -8.44 -28.48
N TYR A 244 30.01 -7.94 -29.67
CA TYR A 244 30.68 -6.65 -29.81
C TYR A 244 29.73 -5.52 -29.43
N GLU A 245 30.10 -4.77 -28.41
CA GLU A 245 29.33 -3.62 -27.92
C GLU A 245 29.86 -2.34 -28.56
N ILE A 246 28.98 -1.53 -29.15
CA ILE A 246 29.27 -0.16 -29.59
C ILE A 246 28.53 0.80 -28.67
N ASN A 247 29.20 1.85 -28.23
CA ASN A 247 28.56 2.99 -27.56
C ASN A 247 28.53 4.19 -28.53
N HIS A 248 27.34 4.67 -28.86
CA HIS A 248 27.11 5.84 -29.69
C HIS A 248 26.82 7.06 -28.82
N GLU A 249 27.40 8.21 -29.14
CA GLU A 249 27.15 9.46 -28.40
C GLU A 249 26.28 10.41 -29.24
N PHE A 250 25.22 10.94 -28.65
CA PHE A 250 24.31 11.90 -29.26
C PHE A 250 24.25 13.19 -28.45
N LEU A 251 24.06 14.32 -29.13
CA LEU A 251 23.81 15.61 -28.50
C LEU A 251 22.46 16.13 -28.97
N ILE A 252 21.60 16.48 -28.02
CA ILE A 252 20.35 17.17 -28.27
C ILE A 252 20.52 18.61 -27.82
N GLU A 253 20.42 19.56 -28.75
CA GLU A 253 20.38 20.98 -28.42
C GLU A 253 18.93 21.39 -28.16
N VAL A 254 18.65 21.93 -26.98
CA VAL A 254 17.36 22.44 -26.56
C VAL A 254 17.37 23.95 -26.79
N THR A 255 16.75 24.39 -27.88
CA THR A 255 16.52 25.81 -28.18
C THR A 255 15.07 26.18 -27.83
N ASP A 256 14.79 27.48 -27.61
CA ASP A 256 13.45 27.99 -27.27
C ASP A 256 12.41 27.56 -28.33
N GLY A 257 11.77 26.41 -28.10
CA GLY A 257 10.71 25.84 -28.93
C GLY A 257 11.11 24.73 -29.91
N SER A 258 12.39 24.33 -30.01
CA SER A 258 12.82 23.22 -30.87
C SER A 258 13.93 22.35 -30.25
N MET A 259 13.76 21.03 -30.35
CA MET A 259 14.79 20.04 -30.04
C MET A 259 15.34 19.47 -31.35
N GLU A 260 16.64 19.70 -31.63
CA GLU A 260 17.33 19.12 -32.77
C GLU A 260 18.36 18.09 -32.29
N ILE A 261 18.34 16.90 -32.89
CA ILE A 261 19.29 15.82 -32.59
C ILE A 261 20.49 15.95 -33.54
N LYS A 262 21.71 16.02 -32.98
CA LYS A 262 22.97 16.02 -33.74
C LYS A 262 23.81 14.81 -33.36
N ASN A 263 24.46 14.22 -34.37
CA ASN A 263 25.46 13.18 -34.17
C ASN A 263 26.80 13.84 -33.78
N VAL A 264 27.51 13.23 -32.82
CA VAL A 264 28.73 13.77 -32.21
C VAL A 264 29.98 12.93 -32.51
N GLU A 265 29.87 11.87 -33.32
CA GLU A 265 30.97 10.92 -33.65
C GLU A 265 32.34 11.57 -33.89
#